data_AF-A0A1H8M4G5-F1
#
_entry.id   AF-A0A1H8M4G5-F1
#
_cell.length_a   1.000
_cell.length_b   1.000
_cell.length_c   1.000
_cell.angle_alpha   90.00
_cell.angle_beta   90.00
_cell.angle_gamma   90.00
#
_symmetry.space_group_name_H-M   'P 1'
#
loop_
_entity.id
_entity.type
_entity.pdbx_description
1 polymer ?
#
loop_
_entity_poly.entity_id
_entity_poly.type
_entity_poly.pdbx_seq_one_letter_code
_entity_poly.pdbx_strand_id
1 'polypeptide(L)'
;MVSEQTKRPPARTFTDDEKASFFAAFERLGSIRLAAEELGFKPMTCRHWVTLAGIDVKVAQRARRTEYFRLRADAVPRKEAARQVGLNIRTAVDWDQGIRHADNRRVLPDGRIIDYNKTVTALSDSYPADSRAAETHRLEIPVVG
;
A
#
# COMPACT_ATOMS: atom_id res chain seq x y z
N MET A 1 -9.06 51.39 -14.71
CA MET A 1 -8.83 50.61 -13.47
C MET A 1 -8.07 49.36 -13.86
N VAL A 2 -6.79 49.30 -13.49
CA VAL A 2 -5.85 48.25 -13.92
C VAL A 2 -6.14 46.98 -13.13
N SER A 3 -6.39 45.87 -13.82
CA SER A 3 -6.61 44.56 -13.21
C SER A 3 -5.36 44.12 -12.46
N GLU A 4 -5.50 43.94 -11.16
CA GLU A 4 -4.46 43.41 -10.28
C GLU A 4 -4.20 41.95 -10.65
N GLN A 5 -3.13 41.72 -11.40
CA GLN A 5 -2.59 40.39 -11.65
C GLN A 5 -2.07 39.82 -10.35
N THR A 6 -2.82 38.88 -9.77
CA THR A 6 -2.37 38.08 -8.63
C THR A 6 -1.22 37.19 -9.09
N LYS A 7 0.02 37.67 -8.89
CA LYS A 7 1.24 36.90 -9.19
C LYS A 7 1.20 35.62 -8.35
N ARG A 8 0.98 34.48 -9.01
CA ARG A 8 0.96 33.15 -8.36
C ARG A 8 2.24 33.01 -7.53
N PRO A 9 2.16 32.67 -6.23
CA PRO A 9 3.36 32.55 -5.40
C PRO A 9 4.33 31.57 -6.06
N PRO A 10 5.65 31.83 -5.99
CA PRO A 10 6.64 30.97 -6.63
C PRO A 10 6.48 29.55 -6.11
N ALA A 11 6.58 28.58 -7.02
CA ALA A 11 6.52 27.18 -6.63
C ALA A 11 7.61 26.91 -5.58
N ARG A 12 7.25 26.24 -4.49
CA ARG A 12 8.20 25.86 -3.43
C ARG A 12 9.30 25.00 -4.04
N THR A 13 10.52 25.53 -4.07
CA THR A 13 11.72 24.75 -4.41
C THR A 13 12.10 23.95 -3.18
N PHE A 14 12.19 22.63 -3.32
CA PHE A 14 12.59 21.76 -2.24
C PHE A 14 14.11 21.56 -2.26
N THR A 15 14.73 21.64 -1.08
CA THR A 15 16.18 21.44 -0.94
C THR A 15 16.52 19.94 -0.99
N ASP A 16 17.80 19.63 -1.23
CA ASP A 16 18.24 18.24 -1.23
C ASP A 16 18.18 17.61 0.17
N ASP A 17 18.33 18.42 1.24
CA ASP A 17 18.14 17.97 2.62
C ASP A 17 16.68 17.56 2.92
N GLU A 18 15.70 18.27 2.37
CA GLU A 18 14.28 17.90 2.47
C GLU A 18 14.00 16.58 1.76
N LYS A 19 14.62 16.36 0.58
CA LYS A 19 14.52 15.08 -0.14
C LYS A 19 15.19 13.95 0.64
N ALA A 20 16.38 14.18 1.21
CA ALA A 20 17.10 13.20 2.01
C ALA A 20 16.29 12.79 3.24
N SER A 21 15.69 13.76 3.94
CA SER A 21 14.79 13.53 5.07
C SER A 21 13.58 12.66 4.66
N PHE A 22 13.00 12.93 3.48
CA PHE A 22 11.93 12.11 2.93
C PHE A 22 12.36 10.68 2.64
N PHE A 23 13.54 10.46 2.04
CA PHE A 23 14.02 9.12 1.76
C PHE A 23 14.33 8.32 3.03
N ALA A 24 14.87 8.96 4.07
CA ALA A 24 15.08 8.33 5.37
C ALA A 24 13.74 7.92 6.03
N ALA A 25 12.73 8.80 5.99
CA ALA A 25 11.38 8.47 6.47
C ALA A 25 10.73 7.36 5.61
N PHE A 26 10.95 7.37 4.30
CA PHE A 26 10.45 6.36 3.36
C PHE A 26 11.11 4.99 3.59
N GLU A 27 12.40 4.94 3.91
CA GLU A 27 13.10 3.71 4.27
C GLU A 27 12.55 3.13 5.58
N ARG A 28 12.32 3.98 6.58
CA ARG A 28 11.79 3.60 7.89
C ARG A 28 10.32 3.15 7.87
N LEU A 29 9.47 3.83 7.09
CA LEU A 29 8.02 3.60 7.07
C LEU A 29 7.57 2.70 5.93
N GLY A 30 8.37 2.61 4.87
CA GLY A 30 8.03 1.91 3.63
C GLY A 30 6.86 2.49 2.84
N SER A 31 6.27 3.60 3.27
CA SER A 31 5.13 4.22 2.61
C SER A 31 5.42 5.68 2.27
N ILE A 32 5.22 6.04 0.99
CA ILE A 32 5.35 7.42 0.52
C ILE A 32 4.40 8.33 1.29
N ARG A 33 3.17 7.86 1.55
CA ARG A 33 2.15 8.66 2.21
C ARG A 33 2.49 8.93 3.68
N LEU A 34 2.86 7.89 4.43
CA LEU A 34 3.22 8.05 5.84
C LEU A 34 4.49 8.90 6.00
N ALA A 35 5.49 8.71 5.12
CA ALA A 35 6.71 9.52 5.12
C ALA A 35 6.43 11.00 4.77
N ALA A 36 5.50 11.25 3.84
CA ALA A 36 5.08 12.60 3.52
C ALA A 36 4.29 13.26 4.66
N GLU A 37 3.39 12.52 5.33
CA GLU A 37 2.63 12.99 6.49
C GLU A 37 3.53 13.33 7.68
N GLU A 38 4.56 12.52 7.94
CA GLU A 38 5.54 12.77 9.02
C GLU A 38 6.31 14.09 8.83
N LEU A 39 6.65 14.43 7.58
CA LEU A 39 7.45 15.61 7.24
C LEU A 39 6.58 16.81 6.81
N GLY A 40 5.26 16.66 6.77
CA GLY A 40 4.33 17.69 6.29
C GLY A 40 4.46 17.98 4.79
N PHE A 41 5.02 17.07 4.00
CA PHE A 41 5.16 17.22 2.56
C PHE A 41 3.91 16.77 1.80
N LYS A 42 3.70 17.35 0.62
CA LYS A 42 2.59 16.95 -0.24
C LYS A 42 2.89 15.58 -0.87
N PRO A 43 2.03 14.55 -0.70
CA PRO A 43 2.32 13.18 -1.17
C PRO A 43 2.61 13.08 -2.68
N MET A 44 1.98 13.92 -3.49
CA MET A 44 2.22 13.97 -4.93
C MET A 44 3.64 14.42 -5.28
N THR A 45 4.21 15.38 -4.54
CA THR A 45 5.59 15.84 -4.73
C THR A 45 6.58 14.74 -4.36
N CYS A 46 6.36 14.10 -3.23
CA CYS A 46 7.17 12.96 -2.78
C CYS A 46 7.13 11.81 -3.78
N ARG A 47 5.95 11.49 -4.34
CA ARG A 47 5.82 10.48 -5.41
C ARG A 47 6.63 10.85 -6.64
N HIS A 48 6.64 12.13 -7.02
CA HIS A 48 7.46 12.60 -8.14
C HIS A 48 8.95 12.41 -7.87
N TRP A 49 9.45 12.68 -6.66
CA TRP A 49 10.85 12.41 -6.30
C TRP A 49 11.22 10.94 -6.40
N VAL A 50 10.34 10.03 -5.95
CA VAL A 50 10.54 8.59 -6.07
C VAL A 50 10.62 8.16 -7.54
N THR A 51 9.74 8.71 -8.40
CA THR A 51 9.78 8.46 -9.84
C THR A 51 11.07 8.99 -10.48
N LEU A 52 11.49 10.21 -10.14
CA LEU A 52 12.74 10.80 -10.64
C LEU A 52 13.98 10.04 -10.17
N ALA A 53 13.95 9.48 -8.96
CA ALA A 53 14.99 8.60 -8.44
C ALA A 53 14.99 7.20 -9.11
N GLY A 54 14.05 6.92 -10.01
CA GLY A 54 13.95 5.63 -10.72
C GLY A 54 13.51 4.46 -9.82
N ILE A 55 12.94 4.73 -8.64
CA ILE A 55 12.57 3.71 -7.68
C ILE A 55 11.20 3.13 -8.02
N ASP A 56 11.15 1.88 -8.48
CA ASP A 56 9.91 1.13 -8.53
C ASP A 56 9.55 0.63 -7.13
N VAL A 57 8.61 1.34 -6.50
CA VAL A 57 8.11 1.05 -5.14
C VAL A 57 7.57 -0.36 -5.02
N LYS A 58 6.90 -0.90 -6.06
CA LYS A 58 6.33 -2.26 -6.00
C LYS A 58 7.45 -3.30 -6.00
N VAL A 59 8.48 -3.10 -6.82
CA VAL A 59 9.66 -3.98 -6.83
C VAL A 59 10.39 -3.90 -5.49
N ALA A 60 10.63 -2.69 -4.97
CA ALA A 60 11.27 -2.50 -3.67
C ALA A 60 10.47 -3.12 -2.52
N GLN A 61 9.14 -3.07 -2.57
CA GLN A 61 8.27 -3.73 -1.58
C GLN A 61 8.31 -5.26 -1.69
N ARG A 62 8.33 -5.81 -2.92
CA ARG A 62 8.49 -7.26 -3.14
C ARG A 62 9.85 -7.74 -2.61
N ALA A 63 10.93 -7.02 -2.92
CA ALA A 63 12.27 -7.35 -2.45
C ALA A 63 12.36 -7.35 -0.91
N ARG A 64 11.81 -6.31 -0.25
CA ARG A 64 11.71 -6.26 1.22
C ARG A 64 10.92 -7.43 1.80
N ARG A 65 9.80 -7.78 1.17
CA ARG A 65 8.99 -8.93 1.59
C ARG A 65 9.77 -10.25 1.45
N THR A 66 10.45 -10.44 0.33
CA THR A 66 11.30 -11.62 0.10
C THR A 66 12.40 -11.72 1.15
N GLU A 67 13.09 -10.61 1.44
CA GLU A 67 14.18 -10.59 2.42
C GLU A 67 13.69 -10.89 3.84
N TYR A 68 12.56 -10.31 4.25
CA TYR A 68 11.95 -10.64 5.54
C TYR A 68 11.66 -12.14 5.66
N PHE A 69 11.06 -12.77 4.65
CA PHE A 69 10.77 -14.20 4.71
C PHE A 69 12.03 -15.08 4.67
N ARG A 70 13.11 -14.65 4.01
CA ARG A 70 14.41 -15.32 4.10
C ARG A 70 14.92 -15.32 5.54
N LEU A 71 14.97 -14.15 6.19
CA LEU A 71 15.37 -14.04 7.59
C LEU A 71 14.49 -14.88 8.52
N ARG A 72 13.17 -14.92 8.28
CA ARG A 72 12.27 -15.78 9.05
C ARG A 72 12.51 -17.27 8.81
N ALA A 73 12.90 -17.67 7.60
CA ALA A 73 13.28 -19.06 7.28
C ALA A 73 14.59 -19.46 7.98
N ASP A 74 15.53 -18.52 8.12
CA ASP A 74 16.79 -18.70 8.88
C ASP A 74 16.58 -18.64 10.41
N ALA A 75 15.34 -18.75 10.88
CA ALA A 75 14.94 -18.69 12.28
C ALA A 75 15.31 -17.37 13.01
N VAL A 76 15.62 -16.29 12.28
CA VAL A 76 15.86 -14.97 12.88
C VAL A 76 14.58 -14.51 13.60
N PRO A 77 14.67 -14.01 14.85
CA PRO A 77 13.51 -13.58 15.58
C PRO A 77 12.82 -12.42 14.86
N ARG A 78 11.49 -12.46 14.80
CA ARG A 78 10.66 -11.48 14.08
C ARG A 78 11.08 -10.03 14.29
N LYS A 79 11.36 -9.65 15.54
CA LYS A 79 11.75 -8.29 15.89
C LYS A 79 13.05 -7.86 15.21
N GLU A 80 13.99 -8.79 15.11
CA GLU A 80 15.28 -8.56 14.48
C GLU A 80 15.17 -8.58 12.96
N ALA A 81 14.44 -9.54 12.39
CA ALA A 81 14.16 -9.58 10.95
C ALA A 81 13.45 -8.29 10.47
N ALA A 82 12.46 -7.82 11.23
CA ALA A 82 11.77 -6.57 10.94
C ALA A 82 12.72 -5.36 11.00
N ARG A 83 13.59 -5.31 12.02
CA ARG A 83 14.60 -4.25 12.15
C ARG A 83 15.58 -4.24 10.98
N GLN A 84 16.05 -5.41 10.53
CA GLN A 84 17.00 -5.53 9.42
C GLN A 84 16.40 -5.07 8.08
N VAL A 85 15.10 -5.28 7.87
CA VAL A 85 14.41 -4.91 6.61
C VAL A 85 13.74 -3.52 6.68
N GLY A 86 13.78 -2.86 7.84
CA GLY A 86 13.09 -1.57 8.06
C GLY A 86 11.57 -1.69 8.11
N LEU A 87 11.04 -2.83 8.57
CA LEU A 87 9.61 -3.08 8.70
C LEU A 87 9.09 -2.72 10.10
N ASN A 88 7.88 -2.18 10.14
CA ASN A 88 7.15 -2.04 11.40
C ASN A 88 6.81 -3.43 11.98
N ILE A 89 7.04 -3.62 13.28
CA ILE A 89 6.73 -4.88 13.99
C ILE A 89 5.29 -5.33 13.76
N ARG A 90 4.32 -4.41 13.73
CA ARG A 90 2.90 -4.72 13.44
C ARG A 90 2.75 -5.34 12.05
N THR A 91 3.42 -4.77 11.06
CA THR A 91 3.44 -5.27 9.68
C THR A 91 4.10 -6.64 9.59
N ALA A 92 5.18 -6.87 10.34
CA ALA A 92 5.83 -8.17 10.42
C ALA A 92 4.91 -9.24 11.03
N VAL A 93 4.15 -8.91 12.07
CA VAL A 93 3.13 -9.80 12.65
C VAL A 93 2.04 -10.11 11.63
N ASP A 94 1.53 -9.10 10.92
CA ASP A 94 0.52 -9.29 9.89
C ASP A 94 1.03 -10.23 8.77
N TRP A 95 2.29 -10.05 8.34
CA TRP A 95 2.89 -10.91 7.32
C TRP A 95 3.09 -12.34 7.77
N ASP A 96 3.53 -12.56 9.01
CA ASP A 96 3.66 -13.90 9.61
C ASP A 96 2.29 -14.59 9.74
N GLN A 97 1.23 -13.81 9.99
CA GLN A 97 -0.15 -14.29 10.02
C GLN A 97 -0.75 -14.44 8.61
N GLY A 98 -0.01 -14.18 7.53
CA GLY A 98 -0.53 -14.24 6.16
C GLY A 98 -1.53 -13.14 5.82
N ILE A 99 -1.69 -12.14 6.69
CA ILE A 99 -2.62 -11.02 6.50
C ILE A 99 -2.08 -10.10 5.41
N ARG A 100 -2.90 -9.87 4.38
CA ARG A 100 -2.61 -8.96 3.28
C ARG A 100 -3.44 -7.69 3.44
N HIS A 101 -2.81 -6.54 3.25
CA HIS A 101 -3.53 -5.27 3.16
C HIS A 101 -3.92 -5.01 1.70
N ALA A 102 -5.19 -4.75 1.46
CA ALA A 102 -5.73 -4.35 0.16
C ALA A 102 -6.60 -3.11 0.38
N ASP A 103 -6.12 -1.95 -0.06
CA ASP A 103 -6.75 -0.65 0.22
C ASP A 103 -7.06 -0.47 1.72
N ASN A 104 -8.31 -0.19 2.10
CA ASN A 104 -8.75 -0.05 3.49
C ASN A 104 -9.20 -1.38 4.12
N ARG A 105 -8.63 -2.51 3.66
CA ARG A 105 -9.08 -3.86 3.99
C ARG A 105 -7.92 -4.76 4.40
N ARG A 106 -8.16 -5.65 5.37
CA ARG A 106 -7.23 -6.73 5.76
C ARG A 106 -7.81 -8.06 5.33
N VAL A 107 -7.13 -8.74 4.43
CA VAL A 107 -7.46 -10.10 3.98
C VAL A 107 -6.67 -11.07 4.84
N LEU A 108 -7.37 -11.83 5.68
CA LEU A 108 -6.79 -12.87 6.51
C LEU A 108 -6.42 -14.10 5.66
N PRO A 109 -5.53 -14.97 6.16
CA PRO A 109 -5.12 -16.18 5.43
C PRO A 109 -6.27 -17.17 5.18
N ASP A 110 -7.31 -17.12 6.00
CA ASP A 110 -8.55 -17.90 5.87
C ASP A 110 -9.54 -17.34 4.84
N GLY A 111 -9.19 -16.23 4.18
CA GLY A 111 -10.03 -15.57 3.18
C GLY A 111 -11.02 -14.55 3.75
N ARG A 112 -11.10 -14.37 5.08
CA ARG A 112 -11.93 -13.33 5.70
C ARG A 112 -11.37 -11.95 5.38
N ILE A 113 -12.25 -11.01 5.06
CA ILE A 113 -11.87 -9.62 4.75
C ILE A 113 -12.43 -8.69 5.82
N ILE A 114 -11.56 -7.89 6.45
CA ILE A 114 -11.93 -6.86 7.41
C ILE A 114 -11.88 -5.49 6.71
N ASP A 115 -13.03 -4.87 6.49
CA ASP A 115 -13.16 -3.54 5.85
C ASP A 115 -13.38 -2.45 6.90
N TYR A 116 -12.52 -1.43 6.93
CA TYR A 116 -12.60 -0.36 7.94
C TYR A 116 -13.44 0.86 7.53
N ASN A 117 -14.16 0.82 6.39
CA ASN A 117 -14.93 1.96 5.88
C ASN A 117 -16.45 1.75 5.79
N LYS A 118 -17.00 0.75 6.48
CA LYS A 118 -18.44 0.65 6.71
C LYS A 118 -18.67 0.54 8.20
N THR A 119 -19.71 1.21 8.70
CA THR A 119 -20.04 1.56 10.09
C THR A 119 -20.07 0.44 11.14
N VAL A 120 -19.71 -0.79 10.82
CA VAL A 120 -19.57 -1.92 11.75
C VAL A 120 -18.43 -2.79 11.23
N THR A 121 -17.59 -3.35 12.11
CA THR A 121 -16.70 -4.47 11.82
C THR A 121 -17.54 -5.63 11.27
N ALA A 122 -17.84 -5.61 9.98
CA ALA A 122 -18.45 -6.72 9.31
C ALA A 122 -17.33 -7.76 9.15
N LEU A 123 -17.37 -8.81 9.96
CA LEU A 123 -16.78 -10.09 9.58
C LEU A 123 -17.49 -10.49 8.28
N SER A 124 -16.90 -10.14 7.14
CA SER A 124 -17.36 -10.68 5.88
C SER A 124 -16.89 -12.13 5.82
N ASP A 125 -17.84 -13.04 6.03
CA ASP A 125 -17.65 -14.42 5.60
C ASP A 125 -17.47 -14.40 4.09
N SER A 126 -16.38 -15.01 3.66
CA SER A 126 -15.95 -15.15 2.28
C SER A 126 -17.09 -15.57 1.34
N TYR A 127 -17.23 -14.90 0.20
CA TYR A 127 -17.63 -15.60 -1.02
C TYR A 127 -16.52 -16.60 -1.35
N PRO A 128 -16.81 -17.90 -1.48
CA PRO A 128 -15.77 -18.90 -1.73
C PRO A 128 -15.14 -18.69 -3.10
N ALA A 129 -13.83 -18.93 -3.14
CA ALA A 129 -13.01 -18.96 -4.33
C ALA A 129 -13.29 -20.21 -5.17
N ASP A 130 -14.39 -20.25 -5.93
CA ASP A 130 -14.46 -20.86 -7.27
C ASP A 130 -15.86 -20.63 -7.89
N SER A 131 -15.94 -19.80 -8.93
CA SER A 131 -17.06 -19.84 -9.88
C SER A 131 -16.62 -19.29 -11.23
N ARG A 132 -15.61 -19.96 -11.79
CA ARG A 132 -15.34 -19.98 -13.24
C ARG A 132 -16.26 -20.94 -14.02
N ALA A 133 -17.38 -21.37 -13.44
CA ALA A 133 -18.31 -22.32 -14.07
C ALA A 133 -19.77 -22.00 -13.70
N ALA A 134 -20.42 -21.09 -14.43
CA ALA A 134 -21.87 -21.09 -14.69
C ALA A 134 -22.24 -19.92 -15.64
N GLU A 135 -21.57 -19.81 -16.78
CA GLU A 135 -22.05 -18.96 -17.88
C GLU A 135 -22.50 -19.86 -19.03
N THR A 136 -23.65 -20.53 -18.86
CA THR A 136 -24.52 -20.91 -19.98
C THR A 136 -25.93 -21.24 -19.48
N HIS A 137 -26.68 -20.21 -19.04
CA HIS A 137 -28.14 -20.29 -19.14
C HIS A 137 -28.56 -19.41 -20.31
N ARG A 138 -28.51 -20.00 -21.51
CA ARG A 138 -29.12 -19.48 -22.72
C ARG A 138 -30.64 -19.49 -22.46
N LEU A 139 -31.23 -18.30 -22.40
CA LEU A 139 -32.68 -18.15 -22.37
C LEU A 139 -33.23 -18.65 -23.70
N GLU A 140 -33.90 -19.81 -23.68
CA GLU A 140 -34.78 -20.22 -24.77
C GLU A 140 -35.99 -19.27 -24.77
N ILE A 141 -36.07 -18.46 -25.81
CA ILE A 141 -37.25 -17.68 -26.16
C ILE A 141 -38.09 -18.58 -27.06
N PRO A 142 -39.30 -19.02 -26.66
CA PRO A 142 -40.19 -19.71 -27.58
C PRO A 142 -40.80 -18.68 -28.55
N VAL A 143 -40.50 -18.85 -29.83
CA VAL A 143 -41.30 -18.30 -30.93
C VAL A 143 -42.63 -19.04 -30.93
N VAL A 144 -43.72 -18.32 -30.66
CA VAL A 144 -45.09 -18.75 -30.95
C VAL A 144 -45.40 -18.24 -32.36
N GLY A 145 -45.86 -19.15 -33.23
CA GLY A 145 -46.28 -18.86 -34.60
C GLY A 145 -47.66 -18.24 -34.72
#